data_AF-A0A952CSG1-F1
#
_entry.id   AF-A0A952CSG1-F1
#
_cell.length_a   1.000
_cell.length_b   1.000
_cell.length_c   1.000
_cell.angle_alpha   90.00
_cell.angle_beta   90.00
_cell.angle_gamma   90.00
#
_symmetry.space_group_name_H-M   'P 1'
#
loop_
_entity.id
_entity.type
_entity.pdbx_description
1 polymer ?
#
loop_
_entity_poly.entity_id
_entity_poly.type
_entity_poly.pdbx_seq_one_letter_code
_entity_poly.pdbx_strand_id
1 'polypeptide(L)'
;KAYGKYLTNAAACRECHTPVKDGQVIPELEYGGGRTFELPGGTLTTPNLTPHSTGLGYWTKEQFIAKFKGYQDSTYQSPKIDFMHEYNSIMPWMMYSTMTERDLAAIYEYLRTVKPLDNQTVKWKPRAQVAEVARH
;
A
#
# COMPACT_ATOMS: atom_id res chain seq x y z
N LYS A 1 10.52 17.42 8.96
CA LYS A 1 10.53 16.92 7.56
C LYS A 1 11.67 15.92 7.28
N ALA A 2 12.94 16.22 7.59
CA ALA A 2 14.06 15.29 7.33
C ALA A 2 13.89 13.90 8.01
N TYR A 3 13.48 13.88 9.28
CA TYR A 3 13.21 12.63 10.02
C TYR A 3 12.11 11.78 9.37
N GLY A 4 10.98 12.40 9.02
CA GLY A 4 9.88 11.72 8.32
C GLY A 4 10.29 11.17 6.95
N LYS A 5 11.07 11.95 6.17
CA LYS A 5 11.64 11.48 4.90
C LYS A 5 12.53 10.26 5.08
N TYR A 6 13.42 10.32 6.07
CA TYR A 6 14.32 9.21 6.41
C TYR A 6 13.52 7.95 6.74
N LEU A 7 12.55 8.05 7.66
CA LEU A 7 11.70 6.92 8.04
C LEU A 7 10.88 6.37 6.87
N THR A 8 10.29 7.24 6.05
CA THR A 8 9.48 6.83 4.88
C THR A 8 10.32 6.03 3.89
N ASN A 9 11.58 6.41 3.70
CA ASN A 9 12.52 5.69 2.85
C ASN A 9 13.03 4.41 3.50
N ALA A 10 13.41 4.45 4.77
CA ALA A 10 13.88 3.27 5.51
C ALA A 10 12.79 2.19 5.64
N ALA A 11 11.53 2.61 5.74
CA ALA A 11 10.36 1.73 5.73
C ALA A 11 9.97 1.24 4.32
N ALA A 12 10.73 1.59 3.28
CA ALA A 12 10.52 1.21 1.89
C ALA A 12 9.14 1.57 1.31
N CYS A 13 8.50 2.64 1.82
CA CYS A 13 7.18 3.07 1.34
C CYS A 13 7.24 3.43 -0.15
N ARG A 14 8.35 4.04 -0.57
CA ARG A 14 8.58 4.51 -1.94
C ARG A 14 8.61 3.35 -2.92
N GLU A 15 9.30 2.28 -2.60
CA GLU A 15 9.55 1.14 -3.48
C GLU A 15 8.26 0.39 -3.79
N CYS A 16 7.35 0.30 -2.83
CA CYS A 16 6.05 -0.36 -2.99
C CYS A 16 4.97 0.59 -3.53
N HIS A 17 4.94 1.86 -3.11
CA HIS A 17 3.88 2.81 -3.47
C HIS A 17 4.27 3.78 -4.60
N THR A 18 5.24 3.41 -5.43
CA THR A 18 5.57 4.16 -6.66
C THR A 18 5.45 3.21 -7.86
N PRO A 19 4.84 3.62 -8.98
CA PRO A 19 4.81 2.80 -10.18
C PRO A 19 6.23 2.48 -10.65
N VAL A 20 6.38 1.31 -11.26
CA VAL A 20 7.65 0.89 -11.86
C VAL A 20 7.53 0.77 -13.37
N LYS A 21 8.61 1.14 -14.06
CA LYS A 21 8.84 0.92 -15.47
C LYS A 21 10.24 0.35 -15.65
N ASP A 22 10.37 -0.75 -16.38
CA ASP A 22 11.65 -1.42 -16.64
C ASP A 22 12.45 -1.75 -15.36
N GLY A 23 11.72 -2.17 -14.31
CA GLY A 23 12.29 -2.53 -13.00
C GLY A 23 12.68 -1.36 -12.11
N GLN A 24 12.57 -0.12 -12.59
CA GLN A 24 12.88 1.10 -11.84
C GLN A 24 11.62 1.85 -11.47
N VAL A 25 11.61 2.50 -10.31
CA VAL A 25 10.50 3.36 -9.93
C VAL A 25 10.50 4.63 -10.78
N ILE A 26 9.32 5.14 -11.10
CA ILE A 26 9.12 6.38 -11.85
C ILE A 26 9.17 7.57 -10.87
N PRO A 27 10.26 8.36 -10.81
CA PRO A 27 10.44 9.38 -9.77
C PRO A 27 9.36 10.47 -9.79
N GLU A 28 8.79 10.77 -10.95
CA GLU A 28 7.73 11.79 -11.11
C GLU A 28 6.40 11.37 -10.47
N LEU A 29 6.24 10.06 -10.22
CA LEU A 29 5.05 9.44 -9.65
C LEU A 29 5.30 8.91 -8.23
N GLU A 30 6.32 9.42 -7.55
CA GLU A 30 6.73 9.00 -6.20
C GLU A 30 5.54 9.00 -5.22
N TYR A 31 5.34 7.87 -4.53
CA TYR A 31 4.22 7.63 -3.60
C TYR A 31 2.81 7.66 -4.23
N GLY A 32 2.70 7.78 -5.55
CA GLY A 32 1.44 7.84 -6.29
C GLY A 32 0.64 6.54 -6.32
N GLY A 33 1.14 5.45 -5.74
CA GLY A 33 0.56 4.12 -5.84
C GLY A 33 0.76 3.51 -7.22
N GLY A 34 0.00 2.49 -7.58
CA GLY A 34 -0.01 1.94 -8.94
C GLY A 34 1.05 0.88 -9.23
N ARG A 35 1.84 0.45 -8.24
CA ARG A 35 2.69 -0.73 -8.40
C ARG A 35 1.82 -1.98 -8.37
N THR A 36 1.97 -2.83 -9.38
CA THR A 36 1.22 -4.08 -9.49
C THR A 36 2.06 -5.27 -9.02
N PHE A 37 1.37 -6.26 -8.44
CA PHE A 37 1.92 -7.53 -8.02
C PHE A 37 1.00 -8.64 -8.53
N GLU A 38 1.55 -9.53 -9.35
CA GLU A 38 0.81 -10.67 -9.88
C GLU A 38 0.76 -11.79 -8.84
N LEU A 39 -0.45 -12.13 -8.41
CA LEU A 39 -0.75 -13.25 -7.54
C LEU A 39 -1.52 -14.34 -8.33
N PRO A 40 -1.62 -15.58 -7.81
CA PRO A 40 -2.34 -16.65 -8.51
C PRO A 40 -3.78 -16.28 -8.89
N GLY A 41 -4.55 -15.70 -7.96
CA GLY A 41 -5.94 -15.31 -8.18
C GLY A 41 -6.17 -13.96 -8.85
N GLY A 42 -5.12 -13.20 -9.17
CA GLY A 42 -5.29 -11.85 -9.74
C GLY A 42 -4.13 -10.90 -9.47
N THR A 43 -4.35 -9.63 -9.81
CA THR A 43 -3.35 -8.57 -9.69
C THR A 43 -3.70 -7.66 -8.51
N LEU A 44 -2.75 -7.48 -7.60
CA LEU A 44 -2.83 -6.51 -6.50
C LEU A 44 -2.16 -5.20 -6.94
N THR A 45 -2.80 -4.06 -6.69
CA THR A 45 -2.23 -2.74 -6.96
C THR A 45 -2.07 -1.93 -5.68
N THR A 46 -0.90 -1.31 -5.47
CA THR A 46 -0.64 -0.50 -4.27
C THR A 46 -1.36 0.84 -4.33
N PRO A 47 -1.90 1.34 -3.20
CA PRO A 47 -2.66 2.58 -3.17
C PRO A 47 -1.76 3.82 -3.26
N ASN A 48 -2.38 4.93 -3.66
CA ASN A 48 -1.80 6.27 -3.66
C ASN A 48 -1.64 6.80 -2.22
N LEU A 49 -0.43 7.22 -1.85
CA LEU A 49 -0.12 7.77 -0.52
C LEU A 49 0.03 9.30 -0.52
N THR A 50 -0.06 9.94 -1.67
CA THR A 50 0.07 11.39 -1.79
C THR A 50 -1.12 12.10 -1.11
N PRO A 51 -1.01 13.41 -0.79
CA PRO A 51 -2.08 14.14 -0.13
C PRO A 51 -3.26 14.51 -1.06
N HIS A 52 -3.40 13.84 -2.21
CA HIS A 52 -4.54 13.96 -3.11
C HIS A 52 -5.78 13.24 -2.56
N SER A 53 -6.98 13.61 -3.02
CA SER A 53 -8.26 13.00 -2.62
C SER A 53 -8.35 11.51 -2.92
N THR A 54 -7.68 11.04 -3.99
CA THR A 54 -7.54 9.62 -4.35
C THR A 54 -6.52 8.86 -3.50
N GLY A 55 -5.82 9.55 -2.60
CA GLY A 55 -4.82 9.00 -1.69
C GLY A 55 -5.13 9.33 -0.23
N LEU A 56 -4.15 9.93 0.48
CA LEU A 56 -4.28 10.30 1.90
C LEU A 56 -4.90 11.70 2.10
N GLY A 57 -5.53 12.28 1.09
CA GLY A 57 -6.10 13.65 1.12
C GLY A 57 -7.08 13.88 2.27
N TYR A 58 -7.93 12.89 2.55
CA TYR A 58 -8.97 12.93 3.59
C TYR A 58 -8.59 12.21 4.89
N TRP A 59 -7.42 11.59 4.94
CA TRP A 59 -6.99 10.87 6.14
C TRP A 59 -6.55 11.88 7.19
N THR A 60 -6.96 11.67 8.43
CA THR A 60 -6.32 12.36 9.56
C THR A 60 -5.04 11.64 9.96
N LYS A 61 -4.17 12.34 10.69
CA LYS A 61 -2.95 11.75 11.25
C LYS A 61 -3.28 10.58 12.18
N GLU A 62 -4.34 10.73 12.96
CA GLU A 62 -4.80 9.74 13.95
C GLU A 62 -5.32 8.49 13.24
N GLN A 63 -6.08 8.64 12.15
CA GLN A 63 -6.52 7.52 11.31
C GLN A 63 -5.34 6.79 10.67
N PHE A 64 -4.35 7.53 10.19
CA PHE A 64 -3.12 6.95 9.65
C PHE A 64 -2.39 6.12 10.72
N ILE A 65 -2.14 6.67 11.90
CA ILE A 65 -1.48 5.96 13.00
C ILE A 65 -2.28 4.73 13.43
N ALA A 66 -3.59 4.89 13.65
CA ALA A 66 -4.48 3.82 14.07
C ALA A 66 -4.49 2.67 13.06
N LYS A 67 -4.38 2.96 11.76
CA LYS A 67 -4.30 1.93 10.72
C LYS A 67 -3.12 0.99 10.91
N PHE A 68 -1.95 1.48 11.32
CA PHE A 68 -0.79 0.62 11.62
C PHE A 68 -0.94 -0.06 12.97
N LYS A 69 -1.37 0.68 14.01
CA LYS A 69 -1.50 0.17 15.38
C LYS A 69 -2.54 -0.92 15.54
N GLY A 70 -3.57 -0.95 14.69
CA GLY A 70 -4.56 -2.05 14.66
C GLY A 70 -3.97 -3.43 14.36
N TYR A 71 -2.74 -3.51 13.79
CA TYR A 71 -2.02 -4.76 13.55
C TYR A 71 -0.97 -5.06 14.63
N GLN A 72 -1.02 -4.40 15.78
CA GLN A 72 -0.12 -4.72 16.90
C GLN A 72 -0.69 -5.85 17.78
N ASP A 73 -1.99 -6.11 17.70
CA ASP A 73 -2.64 -7.16 18.47
C ASP A 73 -2.10 -8.54 18.05
N SER A 74 -1.51 -9.26 19.01
CA SER A 74 -0.99 -10.62 18.84
C SER A 74 -2.06 -11.65 18.46
N THR A 75 -3.34 -11.31 18.59
CA THR A 75 -4.46 -12.13 18.15
C THR A 75 -4.83 -11.93 16.68
N TYR A 76 -4.18 -10.98 15.98
CA TYR A 76 -4.37 -10.81 14.54
C TYR A 76 -3.93 -12.07 13.80
N GLN A 77 -4.91 -12.89 13.42
CA GLN A 77 -4.72 -13.98 12.50
C GLN A 77 -4.96 -13.42 11.10
N SER A 78 -3.96 -13.56 10.22
CA SER A 78 -4.23 -13.35 8.80
C SER A 78 -5.40 -14.27 8.43
N PRO A 79 -6.47 -13.75 7.81
CA PRO A 79 -7.59 -14.60 7.40
C PRO A 79 -7.05 -15.75 6.55
N LYS A 80 -7.66 -16.94 6.65
CA LYS A 80 -7.42 -17.97 5.65
C LYS A 80 -8.00 -17.47 4.34
N ILE A 81 -7.14 -17.31 3.34
CA ILE A 81 -7.51 -16.71 2.06
C ILE A 81 -7.53 -17.84 1.04
N ASP A 82 -8.62 -17.94 0.28
CA ASP A 82 -8.56 -18.66 -0.98
C ASP A 82 -7.81 -17.80 -1.98
N PHE A 83 -6.51 -18.06 -2.17
CA PHE A 83 -5.65 -17.28 -3.06
C PHE A 83 -6.08 -17.29 -4.53
N MET A 84 -7.06 -18.11 -4.92
CA MET A 84 -7.66 -18.09 -6.26
C MET A 84 -8.78 -17.04 -6.41
N HIS A 85 -9.45 -16.67 -5.31
CA HIS A 85 -10.63 -15.80 -5.34
C HIS A 85 -10.52 -14.56 -4.45
N GLU A 86 -9.62 -14.58 -3.48
CA GLU A 86 -9.44 -13.57 -2.45
C GLU A 86 -7.96 -13.12 -2.38
N TYR A 87 -7.72 -12.01 -1.66
CA TYR A 87 -6.37 -11.47 -1.49
C TYR A 87 -6.18 -10.83 -0.12
N ASN A 88 -4.95 -10.84 0.40
CA ASN A 88 -4.52 -9.93 1.46
C ASN A 88 -3.67 -8.80 0.89
N SER A 89 -3.47 -7.77 1.71
CA SER A 89 -2.37 -6.85 1.49
C SER A 89 -1.03 -7.55 1.71
N ILE A 90 -0.09 -7.38 0.78
CA ILE A 90 1.32 -7.80 0.95
C ILE A 90 2.13 -6.84 1.83
N MET A 91 1.53 -5.72 2.25
CA MET A 91 2.16 -4.73 3.10
C MET A 91 2.47 -5.39 4.46
N PRO A 92 3.69 -5.28 4.99
CA PRO A 92 4.07 -5.92 6.25
C PRO A 92 3.55 -5.15 7.47
N TRP A 93 2.22 -5.10 7.62
CA TRP A 93 1.53 -4.33 8.66
C TRP A 93 1.99 -4.66 10.08
N MET A 94 2.24 -5.93 10.38
CA MET A 94 2.74 -6.37 11.70
C MET A 94 4.13 -5.80 12.01
N MET A 95 4.99 -5.62 11.02
CA MET A 95 6.32 -5.03 11.25
C MET A 95 6.18 -3.54 11.57
N TYR A 96 5.39 -2.82 10.78
CA TYR A 96 5.20 -1.38 10.98
C TYR A 96 4.34 -1.03 12.21
N SER A 97 3.50 -1.95 12.70
CA SER A 97 2.68 -1.72 13.91
C SER A 97 3.56 -1.50 15.15
N THR A 98 4.80 -1.98 15.14
CA THR A 98 5.78 -1.80 16.22
C THR A 98 6.43 -0.41 16.23
N MET A 99 6.34 0.37 15.14
CA MET A 99 6.88 1.74 15.08
C MET A 99 6.18 2.64 16.11
N THR A 100 6.89 3.62 16.67
CA THR A 100 6.25 4.53 17.62
C THR A 100 5.21 5.41 16.91
N GLU A 101 4.21 5.90 17.65
CA GLU A 101 3.25 6.84 17.08
C GLU A 101 3.92 8.11 16.56
N ARG A 102 5.03 8.53 17.19
CA ARG A 102 5.86 9.64 16.74
C ARG A 102 6.49 9.38 15.38
N ASP A 103 6.95 8.15 15.13
CA ASP A 103 7.54 7.78 13.84
C ASP A 103 6.49 7.74 12.73
N LEU A 104 5.33 7.14 13.02
CA LEU A 104 4.18 7.11 12.12
C LEU A 104 3.66 8.52 11.83
N ALA A 105 3.58 9.39 12.84
CA ALA A 105 3.25 10.80 12.68
C ALA A 105 4.26 11.52 11.77
N ALA A 106 5.56 11.28 11.96
CA ALA A 106 6.60 11.90 11.13
C ALA A 106 6.53 11.44 9.67
N ILE A 107 6.24 10.16 9.42
CA ILE A 107 5.98 9.62 8.07
C ILE A 107 4.77 10.32 7.46
N TYR A 108 3.64 10.36 8.18
CA TYR A 108 2.43 11.02 7.71
C TYR A 108 2.68 12.48 7.34
N GLU A 109 3.34 13.25 8.22
CA GLU A 109 3.69 14.65 7.97
C GLU A 109 4.59 14.82 6.76
N TYR A 110 5.52 13.89 6.51
CA TYR A 110 6.33 13.92 5.30
C TYR A 110 5.50 13.63 4.04
N LEU A 111 4.65 12.62 4.05
CA LEU A 111 3.73 12.31 2.94
C LEU A 111 2.80 13.49 2.64
N ARG A 112 2.39 14.27 3.64
CA ARG A 112 1.63 15.52 3.41
C ARG A 112 2.40 16.59 2.64
N THR A 113 3.71 16.46 2.45
CA THR A 113 4.55 17.42 1.72
C THR A 113 4.91 16.99 0.30
N VAL A 114 4.61 15.75 -0.09
CA VAL A 114 4.90 15.27 -1.45
C VAL A 114 3.90 15.83 -2.45
N LYS A 115 4.27 15.83 -3.73
CA LYS A 115 3.39 16.30 -4.81
C LYS A 115 2.09 15.49 -4.80
N PRO A 116 0.90 16.13 -4.71
CA PRO A 116 -0.37 15.43 -4.89
C PRO A 116 -0.45 14.84 -6.29
N LEU A 117 -0.86 13.57 -6.39
CA LEU A 117 -1.05 12.89 -7.67
C LEU A 117 -2.49 12.38 -7.74
N ASP A 118 -3.19 12.70 -8.81
CA ASP A 118 -4.50 12.14 -9.10
C ASP A 118 -4.33 10.74 -9.69
N ASN A 119 -4.49 9.74 -8.82
CA ASN A 119 -4.35 8.34 -9.21
C ASN A 119 -5.23 7.48 -8.31
N GLN A 120 -6.41 7.14 -8.80
CA GLN A 120 -7.31 6.19 -8.16
C GLN A 120 -6.91 4.76 -8.56
N THR A 121 -6.42 3.98 -7.60
CA THR A 121 -5.96 2.62 -7.85
C THR A 121 -7.07 1.60 -7.62
N VAL A 122 -7.17 0.59 -8.47
CA VAL A 122 -7.99 -0.60 -8.21
C VAL A 122 -7.16 -1.59 -7.40
N LYS A 123 -7.45 -1.70 -6.10
CA LYS A 123 -6.65 -2.48 -5.15
C LYS A 123 -6.50 -3.94 -5.57
N TRP A 124 -7.55 -4.57 -6.08
CA TRP A 124 -7.53 -5.96 -6.54
C TRP A 124 -8.30 -6.11 -7.83
N LYS A 125 -7.67 -6.79 -8.79
CA LYS A 125 -8.29 -7.21 -10.04
C LYS A 125 -8.20 -8.74 -10.11
N PRO A 126 -9.32 -9.47 -9.94
CA PRO A 126 -9.32 -10.92 -10.09
C PRO A 126 -8.78 -11.32 -11.47
N ARG A 127 -8.07 -12.44 -11.52
CA ARG A 127 -7.73 -13.09 -12.78
C ARG A 127 -9.04 -13.50 -13.44
N ALA A 128 -9.21 -13.19 -14.73
CA ALA A 128 -10.32 -13.73 -15.48
C ALA A 128 -10.23 -15.25 -15.40
N GLN A 129 -11.23 -15.91 -14.81
CA GLN A 129 -11.35 -17.35 -14.93
C GLN A 129 -11.45 -17.64 -16.43
N VAL A 130 -10.46 -18.34 -16.97
CA VAL A 130 -10.70 -19.08 -18.21
C VAL A 130 -11.83 -20.02 -17.87
N ALA A 131 -13.03 -19.74 -18.38
CA ALA A 131 -14.08 -20.73 -18.40
C ALA A 131 -13.46 -21.94 -19.08
N GLU A 132 -13.10 -22.94 -18.29
CA GLU A 132 -12.80 -24.27 -18.78
C GLU A 132 -14.11 -24.73 -19.40
N VAL A 133 -14.26 -24.42 -20.68
CA VAL A 133 -15.36 -24.89 -21.51
C VAL A 133 -15.29 -26.40 -21.36
N ALA A 134 -16.30 -26.94 -20.67
CA ALA A 134 -16.60 -28.35 -20.62
C ALA A 134 -16.34 -28.95 -22.01
N ARG A 135 -15.23 -29.67 -22.14
CA ARG A 135 -14.87 -30.38 -23.36
C ARG A 135 -14.25 -31.73 -22.97
N HIS A 136 -15.14 -32.71 -23.05
CA HIS A 136 -14.98 -34.17 -23.14
C HIS A 136 -15.06 -34.93 -21.83
#